data_AF-A0A0Q5IJP7-F1
#
_entry.id   AF-A0A0Q5IJP7-F1
#
_cell.length_a   1.000
_cell.length_b   1.000
_cell.length_c   1.000
_cell.angle_alpha   90.00
_cell.angle_beta   90.00
_cell.angle_gamma   90.00
#
_symmetry.space_group_name_H-M   'P 1'
#
loop_
_entity.id
_entity.type
_entity.pdbx_description
1 polymer ?
#
loop_
_entity_poly.entity_id
_entity_poly.type
_entity_poly.pdbx_seq_one_letter_code
_entity_poly.pdbx_strand_id
1 'polypeptide(L)'
;MPTRPCRFCFALQDDSVFADFDVDEKGRLFLVRISFDGYGCCYPSWSNWAVKMPIDDSQKLVWLIEAGELTQPVVSSLLRSYFVACGESIWVDALQEHRLV
;
A
#
# COMPACT_ATOMS: atom_id res chain seq x y z
N MET A 1 -9.50 -18.29 -13.68
CA MET A 1 -9.70 -16.96 -13.09
C MET A 1 -8.35 -16.29 -13.02
N PRO A 2 -8.15 -15.05 -13.51
CA PRO A 2 -6.89 -14.39 -13.28
C PRO A 2 -6.77 -14.15 -11.76
N THR A 3 -5.71 -14.68 -11.16
CA THR A 3 -5.32 -14.36 -9.79
C THR A 3 -5.10 -12.85 -9.69
N ARG A 4 -5.52 -12.24 -8.57
CA ARG A 4 -5.29 -10.81 -8.25
C ARG A 4 -3.85 -10.45 -8.64
N PRO A 5 -3.61 -9.51 -9.58
CA PRO A 5 -2.29 -9.27 -10.16
C PRO A 5 -1.43 -8.43 -9.20
N CYS A 6 -1.18 -8.97 -8.01
CA CYS A 6 -0.35 -8.38 -6.98
C CYS A 6 0.52 -9.46 -6.35
N ARG A 7 1.71 -9.10 -5.90
CA ARG A 7 2.56 -10.00 -5.12
C ARG A 7 2.21 -9.97 -3.65
N PHE A 8 1.75 -8.83 -3.15
CA PHE A 8 1.35 -8.64 -1.76
C PHE A 8 -0.01 -7.94 -1.70
N CYS A 9 -0.87 -8.40 -0.79
CA CYS A 9 -2.16 -7.78 -0.49
C CYS A 9 -2.21 -7.53 1.01
N PHE A 10 -2.37 -6.27 1.41
CA PHE A 10 -2.48 -5.88 2.80
C PHE A 10 -3.92 -5.57 3.13
N ALA A 11 -4.43 -6.17 4.20
CA ALA A 11 -5.64 -5.72 4.85
C ALA A 11 -5.25 -4.80 6.01
N LEU A 12 -5.83 -3.60 6.02
CA LEU A 12 -5.51 -2.51 6.93
C LEU A 12 -6.81 -2.01 7.56
N GLN A 13 -6.69 -1.33 8.70
CA GLN A 13 -7.84 -0.73 9.40
C GLN A 13 -8.96 -1.74 9.67
N ASP A 14 -8.62 -2.87 10.30
CA ASP A 14 -9.58 -3.94 10.62
C ASP A 14 -10.38 -4.41 9.38
N ASP A 15 -9.64 -4.68 8.30
CA ASP A 15 -10.16 -5.14 7.00
C ASP A 15 -11.04 -4.13 6.23
N SER A 16 -11.09 -2.85 6.65
CA SER A 16 -11.81 -1.80 5.91
C SER A 16 -11.05 -1.23 4.72
N VAL A 17 -9.73 -1.48 4.63
CA VAL A 17 -8.87 -1.05 3.52
C VAL A 17 -8.02 -2.21 3.02
N PHE A 18 -8.00 -2.42 1.70
CA PHE A 18 -7.12 -3.41 1.08
C PHE A 18 -6.15 -2.73 0.11
N ALA A 19 -4.85 -2.89 0.33
CA ALA A 19 -3.81 -2.32 -0.51
C ALA A 19 -2.99 -3.42 -1.20
N ASP A 20 -3.01 -3.42 -2.52
CA ASP A 20 -2.31 -4.37 -3.38
C ASP A 20 -1.01 -3.78 -3.87
N PHE A 21 0.08 -4.50 -3.58
CA PHE A 21 1.43 -4.13 -3.99
C PHE A 21 2.03 -5.17 -4.93
N ASP A 22 2.85 -4.66 -5.84
CA ASP A 22 3.77 -5.46 -6.63
C ASP A 22 5.20 -4.94 -6.39
N VAL A 23 6.20 -5.63 -6.91
CA VAL A 23 7.61 -5.26 -6.76
C VAL A 23 8.24 -5.01 -8.12
N ASP A 24 9.11 -4.01 -8.18
CA ASP A 24 9.92 -3.80 -9.37
C ASP A 24 11.11 -4.78 -9.42
N GLU A 25 11.91 -4.68 -10.48
CA GLU A 25 13.11 -5.51 -10.69
C GLU A 25 14.17 -5.36 -9.59
N LYS A 26 14.08 -4.28 -8.78
CA LYS A 26 14.98 -4.02 -7.65
C LYS A 26 14.37 -4.46 -6.31
N GLY A 27 13.17 -5.07 -6.32
CA GLY A 27 12.47 -5.50 -5.12
C GLY A 27 11.77 -4.36 -4.36
N ARG A 28 11.59 -3.19 -4.97
CA ARG A 28 10.87 -2.08 -4.33
C ARG A 28 9.37 -2.24 -4.50
N LEU A 29 8.64 -2.11 -3.39
CA LEU A 29 7.19 -2.19 -3.37
C LEU A 29 6.56 -0.98 -4.06
N PHE A 30 5.47 -1.22 -4.77
CA PHE A 30 4.64 -0.16 -5.32
C PHE A 30 3.17 -0.57 -5.39
N LEU A 31 2.29 0.40 -5.17
CA LEU A 31 0.85 0.20 -5.14
C LEU A 31 0.31 -0.01 -6.56
N VAL A 32 -0.47 -1.07 -6.71
CA VAL A 32 -1.20 -1.41 -7.93
C VAL A 32 -2.67 -1.03 -7.79
N ARG A 33 -3.21 -1.22 -6.58
CA ARG A 33 -4.60 -0.93 -6.26
C ARG A 33 -4.75 -0.70 -4.77
N ILE A 34 -5.64 0.18 -4.38
CA ILE A 34 -6.12 0.28 -3.00
C ILE A 34 -7.64 0.37 -3.01
N SER A 35 -8.32 -0.33 -2.11
CA SER A 35 -9.76 -0.22 -1.95
C SER A 35 -10.12 0.19 -0.54
N PHE A 36 -11.12 1.03 -0.41
CA PHE A 36 -11.63 1.51 0.87
C PHE A 36 -13.12 1.20 0.98
N ASP A 37 -13.55 0.73 2.13
CA ASP A 37 -14.97 0.65 2.46
C ASP A 37 -15.60 2.05 2.34
N GLY A 38 -16.77 2.10 1.68
CA GLY A 38 -17.49 3.35 1.40
C GLY A 38 -17.06 4.08 0.12
N TYR A 39 -15.89 3.78 -0.46
CA TYR A 39 -15.40 4.45 -1.68
C TYR A 39 -15.22 3.50 -2.88
N GLY A 40 -14.81 2.25 -2.63
CA GLY A 40 -14.52 1.26 -3.67
C GLY A 40 -13.04 1.18 -4.04
N CYS A 41 -12.75 0.70 -5.26
CA CYS A 41 -11.39 0.44 -5.73
C CYS A 41 -10.76 1.66 -6.42
N CYS A 42 -9.65 2.14 -5.90
CA CYS A 42 -8.76 3.10 -6.52
C CYS A 42 -7.60 2.36 -7.21
N TYR A 43 -7.44 2.62 -8.51
CA TYR A 43 -6.26 2.23 -9.27
C TYR A 43 -5.42 3.49 -9.45
N PRO A 44 -4.25 3.60 -8.79
CA PRO A 44 -3.54 4.86 -8.75
C PRO A 44 -3.19 5.38 -10.16
N SER A 45 -3.57 6.61 -10.45
CA SER A 45 -3.25 7.28 -11.71
C SER A 45 -1.87 7.92 -11.59
N TRP A 46 -0.84 7.18 -11.96
CA TRP A 46 0.53 7.67 -11.95
C TRP A 46 0.79 8.60 -13.14
N SER A 47 1.37 9.78 -12.89
CA SER A 47 1.66 10.76 -13.95
C SER A 47 2.75 10.31 -14.94
N ASN A 48 3.71 9.51 -14.48
CA ASN A 48 4.77 8.92 -15.31
C ASN A 48 5.08 7.49 -14.88
N TRP A 49 5.37 7.30 -13.59
CA TRP A 49 5.78 6.02 -13.01
C TRP A 49 5.15 5.84 -11.64
N ALA A 50 4.89 4.59 -11.27
CA ALA A 50 4.40 4.27 -9.93
C ALA A 50 5.38 4.74 -8.86
N VAL A 51 4.87 5.40 -7.82
CA VAL A 51 5.66 5.76 -6.64
C VAL A 51 6.17 4.48 -5.99
N LYS A 52 7.49 4.35 -5.91
CA LYS A 52 8.17 3.19 -5.32
C LYS A 52 8.51 3.49 -3.88
N MET A 53 8.19 2.57 -2.97
CA MET A 53 8.69 2.62 -1.61
C MET A 53 10.23 2.52 -1.63
N PRO A 54 10.95 3.23 -0.75
CA PRO A 54 12.40 3.05 -0.61
C PRO A 54 12.76 1.58 -0.41
N ILE A 55 13.95 1.17 -0.87
CA ILE A 55 14.33 -0.26 -0.85
C ILE A 55 14.42 -0.80 0.59
N ASP A 56 15.00 -0.04 1.50
CA ASP A 56 15.13 -0.45 2.91
C ASP A 56 13.75 -0.59 3.56
N ASP A 57 12.85 0.35 3.29
CA ASP A 57 11.46 0.31 3.75
C ASP A 57 10.69 -0.87 3.15
N SER A 58 10.90 -1.14 1.86
CA SER A 58 10.27 -2.26 1.15
C SER A 58 10.70 -3.59 1.76
N GLN A 59 12.01 -3.79 1.94
CA GLN A 59 12.56 -5.00 2.54
C GLN A 59 12.08 -5.18 3.98
N LYS A 60 12.06 -4.10 4.76
CA LYS A 60 11.58 -4.12 6.14
C LYS A 60 10.11 -4.49 6.21
N LEU A 61 9.28 -3.91 5.34
CA LEU A 61 7.86 -4.23 5.29
C LEU A 61 7.63 -5.70 4.90
N VAL A 62 8.29 -6.19 3.83
CA VAL A 62 8.22 -7.60 3.41
C VAL A 62 8.64 -8.55 4.53
N TRP A 63 9.73 -8.26 5.22
CA TRP A 63 10.20 -9.08 6.34
C TRP A 63 9.17 -9.15 7.48
N LEU A 64 8.57 -8.02 7.86
CA LEU A 64 7.52 -7.97 8.89
C LEU A 64 6.27 -8.76 8.46
N ILE A 65 5.93 -8.74 7.18
CA ILE A 65 4.81 -9.52 6.63
C ILE A 65 5.09 -11.02 6.73
N GLU A 66 6.27 -11.45 6.27
CA GLU A 66 6.68 -12.86 6.32
C GLU A 66 6.79 -13.38 7.76
N ALA A 67 7.14 -12.49 8.70
CA ALA A 67 7.15 -12.78 10.13
C ALA A 67 5.75 -12.76 10.79
N GLY A 68 4.70 -12.32 10.08
CA GLY A 68 3.35 -12.18 10.64
C GLY A 68 3.18 -11.01 11.62
N GLU A 69 4.11 -10.06 11.62
CA GLU A 69 4.19 -8.94 12.57
C GLU A 69 3.55 -7.65 12.04
N LEU A 70 2.42 -7.78 11.33
CA LEU A 70 1.71 -6.67 10.69
C LEU A 70 1.13 -5.62 11.66
N THR A 71 0.97 -5.98 12.93
CA THR A 71 0.42 -5.09 13.97
C THR A 71 1.47 -4.17 14.58
N GLN A 72 2.74 -4.28 14.18
CA GLN A 72 3.77 -3.40 14.72
C GLN A 72 3.54 -1.95 14.26
N PRO A 73 3.72 -0.95 15.16
CA PRO A 73 3.56 0.46 14.82
C PRO A 73 4.43 0.92 13.64
N VAL A 74 5.55 0.24 13.42
CA VAL A 74 6.46 0.53 12.30
C VAL A 74 5.80 0.26 10.95
N VAL A 75 4.94 -0.75 10.82
CA VAL A 75 4.21 -1.05 9.57
C VAL A 75 3.29 0.11 9.22
N SER A 76 2.51 0.59 10.19
CA SER A 76 1.64 1.75 10.02
C SER A 76 2.43 2.99 9.62
N SER A 77 3.60 3.22 10.23
CA SER A 77 4.46 4.36 9.87
C SER A 77 4.98 4.26 8.43
N LEU A 78 5.46 3.09 8.01
CA LEU A 78 5.97 2.87 6.65
C LEU A 78 4.87 3.08 5.60
N LEU A 79 3.69 2.51 5.83
CA LEU A 79 2.55 2.65 4.93
C LEU A 79 2.05 4.09 4.86
N ARG A 80 1.94 4.79 6.00
CA ARG A 80 1.54 6.20 6.05
C ARG A 80 2.50 7.08 5.25
N SER A 81 3.81 6.95 5.50
CA SER A 81 4.81 7.70 4.73
C SER A 81 4.72 7.41 3.23
N TYR A 82 4.47 6.16 2.86
CA TYR A 82 4.28 5.77 1.47
C TYR A 82 3.01 6.37 0.86
N PHE A 83 1.85 6.31 1.53
CA PHE A 83 0.61 6.89 1.03
C PHE A 83 0.67 8.41 0.89
N VAL A 84 1.35 9.10 1.81
CA VAL A 84 1.64 10.53 1.67
C VAL A 84 2.46 10.80 0.41
N ALA A 85 3.46 9.95 0.11
CA ALA A 85 4.26 10.10 -1.11
C ALA A 85 3.49 9.79 -2.41
N CYS A 86 2.45 8.96 -2.35
CA CYS A 86 1.54 8.73 -3.48
C CYS A 86 0.68 9.96 -3.80
N GLY A 87 0.43 10.83 -2.82
CA GLY A 87 -0.27 12.09 -3.00
C GLY A 87 -1.63 11.92 -3.68
N GLU A 88 -1.92 12.79 -4.65
CA GLU A 88 -3.20 12.82 -5.39
C GLU A 88 -3.41 11.63 -6.34
N SER A 89 -2.43 10.74 -6.49
CA SER A 89 -2.64 9.48 -7.23
C SER A 89 -3.56 8.53 -6.48
N ILE A 90 -3.84 8.77 -5.19
CA ILE A 90 -4.84 8.05 -4.38
C ILE A 90 -5.90 9.05 -3.91
N TRP A 91 -7.10 8.58 -3.62
CA TRP A 91 -8.16 9.36 -2.98
C TRP A 91 -7.75 9.82 -1.58
N VAL A 92 -7.33 11.08 -1.46
CA VAL A 92 -6.80 11.67 -0.23
C VAL A 92 -7.86 11.74 0.87
N ASP A 93 -9.10 12.02 0.51
CA ASP A 93 -10.26 11.99 1.40
C ASP A 93 -10.47 10.60 2.03
N ALA A 94 -10.42 9.54 1.21
CA ALA A 94 -10.51 8.16 1.70
C ALA A 94 -9.33 7.81 2.64
N LEU A 95 -8.11 8.24 2.31
CA LEU A 95 -6.95 8.03 3.18
C LEU A 95 -7.10 8.72 4.54
N GLN A 96 -7.67 9.94 4.57
CA GLN A 96 -7.91 10.69 5.80
C GLN A 96 -9.02 10.06 6.66
N GLU A 97 -10.14 9.68 6.03
CA GLU A 97 -11.27 9.06 6.73
C GLU A 97 -10.87 7.75 7.40
N HIS A 98 -10.05 6.94 6.71
CA HIS A 98 -9.49 5.69 7.23
C HIS A 98 -8.21 5.88 8.06
N ARG A 99 -7.84 7.13 8.42
CA ARG A 99 -6.69 7.47 9.29
C ARG A 99 -5.34 6.92 8.81
N LEU A 100 -5.17 6.81 7.50
CA LEU A 100 -3.93 6.34 6.88
C LEU A 100 -2.97 7.47 6.54
N VAL A 101 -3.44 8.73 6.53
CA VAL A 101 -2.62 9.94 6.39
C VAL A 101 -3.03 11.03 7.35
#